data_AF-A0A5B0DKE0-F1
#
_entry.id   AF-A0A5B0DKE0-F1
#
_cell.length_a   1.000
_cell.length_b   1.000
_cell.length_c   1.000
_cell.angle_alpha   90.00
_cell.angle_beta   90.00
_cell.angle_gamma   90.00
#
_symmetry.space_group_name_H-M   'P 1'
#
loop_
_entity.id
_entity.type
_entity.pdbx_description
1 polymer ?
#
loop_
_entity_poly.entity_id
_entity_poly.type
_entity_poly.pdbx_seq_one_letter_code
_entity_poly.pdbx_strand_id
1 'polypeptide(L)'
;MRKLKVHVVQVLPRKIIAAAISGSIYAILFALVKSNIYESNGHSPWQYVEMIVVTTIVYMLFSFPVIFLYGSLSSIISDLLSSVLSKNGSVKLEFLLSLLFHLIFGLLLLWTSLPTAIIYFIIDRYLRKRKILYKWNETYKILLIPIGLFLLYVMILVVGDFTVNWKDYMVF
;
A
#
# COMPACT_ATOMS: atom_id res chain seq x y z
N MET A 1 -0.11 11.71 -29.36
CA MET A 1 0.72 11.73 -28.12
C MET A 1 0.35 12.83 -27.10
N ARG A 2 0.06 14.08 -27.50
CA ARG A 2 -0.18 15.20 -26.55
C ARG A 2 -1.38 14.99 -25.61
N LYS A 3 -2.52 14.48 -26.10
CA LYS A 3 -3.71 14.17 -25.27
C LYS A 3 -3.47 13.04 -24.24
N LEU A 4 -2.68 12.02 -24.61
CA LEU A 4 -2.32 10.92 -23.72
C LEU A 4 -1.45 11.42 -22.55
N LYS A 5 -0.49 12.31 -22.84
CA LYS A 5 0.42 12.88 -21.84
C LYS A 5 -0.34 13.72 -20.80
N VAL A 6 -1.32 14.52 -21.22
CA VAL A 6 -2.18 15.32 -20.31
C VAL A 6 -3.05 14.42 -19.43
N HIS A 7 -3.60 13.34 -19.99
CA HIS A 7 -4.42 12.40 -19.23
C HIS A 7 -3.61 11.66 -18.15
N VAL A 8 -2.40 11.19 -18.49
CA VAL A 8 -1.51 10.50 -17.54
C VAL A 8 -1.12 11.40 -16.36
N VAL A 9 -0.76 12.66 -16.62
CA VAL A 9 -0.39 13.62 -15.56
C VAL A 9 -1.56 13.90 -14.60
N GLN A 10 -2.81 13.86 -15.09
CA GLN A 10 -4.00 14.06 -14.26
C GLN A 10 -4.38 12.84 -13.41
N VAL A 11 -4.06 11.62 -13.86
CA VAL A 11 -4.37 10.39 -13.10
C VAL A 11 -3.26 10.03 -12.11
N LEU A 12 -2.03 10.47 -12.34
CA LEU A 12 -0.87 10.10 -11.52
C LEU A 12 -1.01 10.48 -10.03
N PRO A 13 -1.48 11.69 -9.64
CA PRO A 13 -1.75 12.03 -8.24
C PRO A 13 -2.65 11.01 -7.54
N ARG A 14 -3.73 10.59 -8.21
CA ARG A 14 -4.68 9.60 -7.68
C ARG A 14 -4.03 8.24 -7.47
N LYS A 15 -3.19 7.80 -8.41
CA LYS A 15 -2.48 6.52 -8.34
C LYS A 15 -1.50 6.51 -7.16
N ILE A 16 -0.72 7.58 -7.00
CA ILE A 16 0.21 7.74 -5.88
C ILE A 16 -0.54 7.73 -4.54
N ILE A 17 -1.69 8.41 -4.43
CA ILE A 17 -2.54 8.38 -3.25
C ILE A 17 -3.05 6.96 -2.96
N ALA A 18 -3.53 6.25 -3.99
CA ALA A 18 -3.97 4.87 -3.85
C ALA A 18 -2.85 3.94 -3.39
N ALA A 19 -1.64 4.14 -3.91
CA ALA A 19 -0.45 3.40 -3.53
C ALA A 19 -0.05 3.67 -2.08
N ALA A 20 -0.08 4.93 -1.65
CA ALA A 20 0.25 5.32 -0.29
C ALA A 20 -0.67 4.68 0.74
N ILE A 21 -1.99 4.74 0.49
CA ILE A 21 -3.01 4.16 1.37
C ILE A 21 -2.94 2.63 1.33
N SER A 22 -2.89 2.02 0.15
CA SER A 22 -2.84 0.55 0.01
C SER A 22 -1.58 -0.04 0.62
N GLY A 23 -0.41 0.57 0.44
CA GLY A 23 0.84 0.12 1.03
C GLY A 23 0.82 0.17 2.55
N SER A 24 0.26 1.25 3.13
CA SER A 24 0.11 1.39 4.58
C SER A 24 -0.85 0.34 5.16
N ILE A 25 -2.02 0.16 4.53
CA ILE A 25 -2.99 -0.86 4.94
C ILE A 25 -2.40 -2.26 4.80
N TYR A 26 -1.71 -2.53 3.69
CA TYR A 26 -1.07 -3.82 3.45
C TYR A 26 -0.07 -4.15 4.56
N ALA A 27 0.84 -3.22 4.91
CA ALA A 27 1.85 -3.47 5.92
C ALA A 27 1.26 -3.82 7.29
N ILE A 28 0.18 -3.15 7.69
CA ILE A 28 -0.53 -3.44 8.95
C ILE A 28 -1.22 -4.80 8.88
N LEU A 29 -2.04 -5.03 7.85
CA LEU A 29 -2.82 -6.26 7.73
C LEU A 29 -1.92 -7.49 7.62
N PHE A 30 -0.85 -7.42 6.84
CA PHE A 30 0.07 -8.55 6.67
C PHE A 30 0.87 -8.81 7.93
N ALA A 31 1.25 -7.77 8.68
CA ALA A 31 1.87 -7.95 9.99
C ALA A 31 0.94 -8.66 10.97
N LEU A 32 -0.33 -8.27 11.04
CA LEU A 32 -1.32 -8.94 11.89
C LEU A 32 -1.50 -10.42 11.52
N VAL A 33 -1.63 -10.72 10.22
CA VAL A 33 -1.79 -12.11 9.75
C VAL A 33 -0.54 -12.94 10.03
N LYS A 34 0.66 -12.38 9.80
CA LYS A 34 1.92 -13.11 10.04
C LYS A 34 2.20 -13.30 11.53
N SER A 35 2.03 -12.28 12.36
CA SER A 35 2.28 -12.38 13.79
C SER A 35 1.32 -13.35 14.50
N ASN A 36 0.05 -13.43 14.08
CA ASN A 36 -0.92 -14.37 14.63
C ASN A 36 -0.53 -15.85 14.41
N ILE A 37 0.10 -16.16 13.27
CA ILE A 37 0.62 -17.51 13.01
C ILE A 37 1.71 -17.88 14.04
N TYR A 38 2.52 -16.91 14.48
CA TYR A 38 3.61 -17.14 15.44
C TYR A 38 3.16 -17.19 16.90
N GLU A 39 2.08 -16.49 17.29
CA GLU A 39 1.53 -16.51 18.67
C GLU A 39 1.16 -17.92 19.14
N SER A 40 0.82 -18.82 18.20
CA SER A 40 0.51 -20.23 18.46
C SER A 40 1.61 -21.03 19.20
N ASN A 41 2.80 -20.45 19.40
CA ASN A 41 3.94 -21.07 20.07
C ASN A 41 4.14 -20.66 21.55
N GLY A 42 3.15 -20.02 22.20
CA GLY A 42 3.21 -19.73 23.65
C GLY A 42 3.98 -18.47 24.04
N HIS A 43 3.96 -17.45 23.17
CA HIS A 43 4.62 -16.16 23.42
C HIS A 43 3.83 -15.28 24.39
N SER A 44 4.53 -14.34 25.05
CA SER A 44 3.87 -13.34 25.91
C SER A 44 3.13 -12.30 25.05
N PRO A 45 2.09 -11.62 25.58
CA PRO A 45 1.39 -10.56 24.86
C PRO A 45 2.32 -9.44 24.36
N TRP A 46 3.39 -9.16 25.11
CA TRP A 46 4.38 -8.15 24.72
C TRP A 46 5.19 -8.58 23.48
N GLN A 47 5.66 -9.83 23.46
CA GLN A 47 6.37 -10.39 22.31
C GLN A 47 5.50 -10.39 21.05
N TYR A 48 4.19 -10.62 21.19
CA TYR A 48 3.26 -10.54 20.07
C TYR A 48 3.16 -9.11 19.49
N VAL A 49 3.02 -8.10 20.36
CA VAL A 49 2.99 -6.68 19.95
C VAL A 49 4.30 -6.29 19.28
N GLU A 50 5.44 -6.67 19.86
CA GLU A 50 6.76 -6.43 19.28
C GLU A 50 6.89 -7.04 17.88
N MET A 51 6.44 -8.29 17.70
CA MET A 51 6.43 -8.94 16.38
C MET A 51 5.56 -8.20 15.37
N ILE A 52 4.36 -7.72 15.74
CA ILE A 52 3.53 -6.89 14.85
C ILE A 52 4.29 -5.63 14.46
N VAL A 53 4.88 -4.93 15.44
CA VAL A 53 5.62 -3.67 15.22
C VAL A 53 6.77 -3.88 14.24
N VAL A 54 7.64 -4.86 14.52
CA VAL A 54 8.80 -5.17 13.66
C VAL A 54 8.35 -5.61 12.27
N THR A 55 7.33 -6.48 12.18
CA THR A 55 6.84 -6.98 10.90
C THR A 55 6.20 -5.85 10.08
N THR A 56 5.46 -4.93 10.70
CA THR A 56 4.93 -3.75 9.99
C THR A 56 6.06 -2.87 9.48
N ILE A 57 7.11 -2.60 10.28
CA ILE A 57 8.29 -1.85 9.84
C ILE A 57 8.93 -2.51 8.61
N VAL A 58 9.13 -3.83 8.63
CA VAL A 58 9.69 -4.60 7.50
C VAL A 58 8.82 -4.43 6.25
N TYR A 59 7.50 -4.60 6.34
CA TYR A 59 6.61 -4.42 5.19
C TYR A 59 6.56 -2.97 4.69
N MET A 60 6.71 -1.98 5.58
CA MET A 60 6.83 -0.57 5.22
C MET A 60 8.16 -0.25 4.53
N LEU A 61 9.25 -0.96 4.83
CA LEU A 61 10.54 -0.74 4.18
C LEU A 61 10.64 -1.45 2.83
N PHE A 62 10.12 -2.68 2.72
CA PHE A 62 10.35 -3.53 1.55
C PHE A 62 9.14 -3.62 0.62
N SER A 63 7.93 -3.79 1.16
CA SER A 63 6.74 -3.93 0.33
C SER A 63 6.16 -2.60 -0.10
N PHE A 64 6.14 -1.58 0.77
CA PHE A 64 5.61 -0.28 0.40
C PHE A 64 6.29 0.31 -0.85
N PRO A 65 7.62 0.35 -1.02
CA PRO A 65 8.24 0.88 -2.24
C PRO A 65 7.86 0.09 -3.49
N VAL A 66 7.73 -1.23 -3.38
CA VAL A 66 7.28 -2.10 -4.48
C VAL A 66 5.85 -1.75 -4.86
N ILE A 67 4.93 -1.65 -3.89
CA ILE A 67 3.53 -1.26 -4.12
C ILE A 67 3.45 0.14 -4.71
N PHE A 68 4.27 1.04 -4.20
CA PHE A 68 4.34 2.43 -4.64
C PHE A 68 4.73 2.55 -6.11
N LEU A 69 5.81 1.88 -6.51
CA LEU A 69 6.33 1.96 -7.87
C LEU A 69 5.58 1.01 -8.81
N TYR A 70 5.66 -0.30 -8.55
CA TYR A 70 5.07 -1.32 -9.41
C TYR A 70 3.54 -1.25 -9.40
N GLY A 71 2.92 -1.07 -8.23
CA GLY A 71 1.46 -0.96 -8.14
C GLY A 71 0.93 0.25 -8.91
N SER A 72 1.60 1.40 -8.81
CA SER A 72 1.23 2.59 -9.60
C SER A 72 1.38 2.36 -11.10
N LEU A 73 2.51 1.79 -11.54
CA LEU A 73 2.79 1.56 -12.96
C LEU A 73 1.82 0.53 -13.56
N SER A 74 1.66 -0.63 -12.92
CA SER A 74 0.73 -1.67 -13.36
C SER A 74 -0.71 -1.17 -13.39
N SER A 75 -1.11 -0.33 -12.44
CA SER A 75 -2.44 0.26 -12.42
C SER A 75 -2.68 1.28 -13.54
N ILE A 76 -1.66 2.08 -13.90
CA ILE A 76 -1.73 2.98 -15.06
C ILE A 76 -1.85 2.19 -16.36
N ILE A 77 -1.04 1.14 -16.52
CA ILE A 77 -1.06 0.27 -17.70
C ILE A 77 -2.41 -0.45 -17.80
N SER A 78 -2.94 -0.96 -16.68
CA SER A 78 -4.24 -1.62 -16.62
C SER A 78 -5.38 -0.69 -17.07
N ASP A 79 -5.39 0.56 -16.59
CA ASP A 79 -6.38 1.56 -17.00
C ASP A 79 -6.25 1.88 -18.49
N LEU A 80 -5.03 2.09 -18.98
CA LEU A 80 -4.77 2.36 -20.38
C LEU A 80 -5.26 1.21 -21.28
N LEU A 81 -4.83 -0.02 -21.01
CA LEU A 81 -5.22 -1.20 -21.80
C LEU A 81 -6.73 -1.41 -21.75
N SER A 82 -7.34 -1.29 -20.57
CA SER A 82 -8.80 -1.44 -20.45
C SER A 82 -9.56 -0.42 -21.30
N SER A 83 -9.11 0.84 -21.32
CA SER A 83 -9.74 1.90 -22.11
C SER A 83 -9.61 1.71 -23.61
N VAL A 84 -8.48 1.15 -24.07
CA VAL A 84 -8.24 0.85 -25.49
C VAL A 84 -9.06 -0.34 -25.94
N LEU A 85 -9.19 -1.36 -25.09
CA LEU A 85 -9.87 -2.61 -25.42
C LEU A 85 -11.39 -2.53 -25.28
N SER A 86 -11.92 -1.65 -24.42
CA SER A 86 -13.37 -1.47 -24.23
C SER A 86 -14.03 -0.67 -25.35
N LYS A 87 -13.78 -1.01 -26.62
CA LYS A 87 -14.30 -0.33 -27.83
C LYS A 87 -15.76 0.10 -27.63
N ASN A 88 -16.05 1.38 -27.91
CA ASN A 88 -17.33 2.08 -27.71
C ASN A 88 -17.70 2.51 -26.27
N GLY A 89 -16.74 2.56 -25.33
CA GLY A 89 -16.96 3.27 -24.06
C GLY A 89 -17.91 2.56 -23.09
N SER A 90 -18.04 1.23 -23.20
CA SER A 90 -18.76 0.44 -22.20
C SER A 90 -18.04 0.53 -20.85
N VAL A 91 -18.54 1.39 -19.97
CA VAL A 91 -17.98 1.63 -18.63
C VAL A 91 -17.88 0.33 -17.82
N LYS A 92 -18.84 -0.59 -17.99
CA LYS A 92 -18.83 -1.91 -17.35
C LYS A 92 -17.67 -2.77 -17.86
N LEU A 93 -17.44 -2.78 -19.17
CA LEU A 93 -16.35 -3.57 -19.78
C LEU A 93 -14.98 -2.99 -19.42
N GLU A 94 -14.81 -1.67 -19.44
CA GLU A 94 -13.57 -1.00 -18.98
C GLU A 94 -13.26 -1.39 -17.52
N PHE A 95 -14.27 -1.34 -16.65
CA PHE A 95 -14.11 -1.75 -15.25
C PHE A 95 -13.68 -3.21 -15.12
N LEU A 96 -14.35 -4.13 -15.81
CA LEU A 96 -14.04 -5.57 -15.75
C LEU A 96 -12.63 -5.86 -16.29
N LEU A 97 -12.27 -5.30 -17.44
CA LEU A 97 -10.94 -5.48 -18.02
C LEU A 97 -9.84 -4.91 -17.12
N SER A 98 -10.07 -3.74 -16.53
CA SER A 98 -9.11 -3.16 -15.60
C SER A 98 -8.94 -3.99 -14.33
N LEU A 99 -10.03 -4.54 -13.79
CA LEU A 99 -9.98 -5.48 -12.67
C LEU A 99 -9.16 -6.72 -13.05
N LEU A 100 -9.45 -7.34 -14.20
CA LEU A 100 -8.72 -8.49 -14.69
C LEU A 100 -7.22 -8.20 -14.84
N PHE A 101 -6.84 -7.05 -15.40
CA PHE A 101 -5.43 -6.67 -15.50
C PHE A 101 -4.78 -6.49 -14.13
N HIS A 102 -5.45 -5.88 -13.15
CA HIS A 102 -4.91 -5.77 -11.78
C HIS A 102 -4.71 -7.14 -11.13
N LEU A 103 -5.63 -8.08 -11.34
CA LEU A 103 -5.48 -9.45 -10.85
C LEU A 103 -4.31 -10.16 -11.53
N ILE A 104 -4.14 -10.00 -12.85
CA ILE A 104 -3.01 -10.56 -13.59
C ILE A 104 -1.68 -9.98 -13.09
N PHE A 105 -1.56 -8.65 -13.01
CA PHE A 105 -0.35 -8.00 -12.48
C PHE A 105 -0.09 -8.32 -11.02
N GLY A 106 -1.15 -8.51 -10.23
CA GLY A 106 -1.08 -8.94 -8.83
C GLY A 106 -0.63 -10.39 -8.68
N LEU A 107 -0.91 -11.26 -9.65
CA LEU A 107 -0.42 -12.64 -9.67
C LEU A 107 1.04 -12.74 -10.15
N LEU A 108 1.50 -11.82 -11.01
CA LEU A 108 2.87 -11.81 -11.54
C LEU A 108 3.94 -11.62 -10.45
N LEU A 109 3.63 -10.93 -9.35
CA LEU A 109 4.54 -10.69 -8.22
C LEU A 109 4.40 -11.70 -7.07
N LEU A 110 3.75 -12.85 -7.31
CA LEU A 110 3.44 -13.94 -6.35
C LEU A 110 2.12 -13.74 -5.58
N TRP A 111 1.71 -14.78 -4.83
CA TRP A 111 0.46 -14.82 -4.07
C TRP A 111 0.31 -13.70 -3.02
N THR A 112 1.42 -13.17 -2.50
CA THR A 112 1.41 -12.09 -1.50
C THR A 112 1.05 -10.72 -2.09
N SER A 113 1.21 -10.51 -3.41
CA SER A 113 0.86 -9.26 -4.08
C SER A 113 -0.59 -9.20 -4.58
N LEU A 114 -1.28 -10.34 -4.67
CA LEU A 114 -2.68 -10.36 -5.11
C LEU A 114 -3.61 -9.62 -4.12
N PRO A 115 -3.57 -9.85 -2.80
CA PRO A 115 -4.35 -9.06 -1.84
C PRO A 115 -4.07 -7.56 -1.97
N THR A 116 -2.82 -7.20 -2.19
CA THR A 116 -2.41 -5.80 -2.36
C THR A 116 -2.96 -5.19 -3.63
N ALA A 117 -2.94 -5.92 -4.75
CA ALA A 117 -3.50 -5.47 -6.02
C ALA A 117 -5.01 -5.24 -5.91
N ILE A 118 -5.72 -6.08 -5.16
CA ILE A 118 -7.15 -5.92 -4.87
C ILE A 118 -7.39 -4.66 -4.01
N ILE A 119 -6.67 -4.50 -2.90
CA ILE A 119 -6.77 -3.31 -2.03
C ILE A 119 -6.48 -2.04 -2.84
N TYR A 120 -5.40 -2.03 -3.61
CA TYR A 120 -5.02 -0.93 -4.49
C TYR A 120 -6.15 -0.60 -5.46
N PHE A 121 -6.68 -1.61 -6.17
CA PHE A 121 -7.74 -1.42 -7.16
C PHE A 121 -8.99 -0.81 -6.52
N ILE A 122 -9.40 -1.32 -5.36
CA ILE A 122 -10.56 -0.81 -4.62
C ILE A 122 -10.35 0.67 -4.27
N ILE A 123 -9.19 1.03 -3.73
CA ILE A 123 -8.88 2.42 -3.36
C ILE A 123 -8.82 3.32 -4.60
N ASP A 124 -8.13 2.92 -5.67
CA ASP A 124 -8.07 3.71 -6.91
C ASP A 124 -9.46 3.97 -7.49
N ARG A 125 -10.34 2.94 -7.49
CA ARG A 125 -11.71 3.07 -7.99
C ARG A 125 -12.58 3.91 -7.09
N TYR A 126 -12.43 3.79 -5.78
CA TYR A 126 -13.09 4.66 -4.83
C TYR A 126 -12.71 6.13 -5.08
N LEU A 127 -11.42 6.43 -5.19
CA LEU A 127 -10.92 7.78 -5.46
C LEU A 127 -11.39 8.32 -6.82
N ARG A 128 -11.44 7.48 -7.86
CA ARG A 128 -11.93 7.85 -9.20
C ARG A 128 -13.43 8.21 -9.16
N LYS A 129 -14.25 7.45 -8.42
CA LYS A 129 -15.70 7.71 -8.30
C LYS A 129 -16.03 9.05 -7.65
N ARG A 130 -15.14 9.57 -6.79
CA ARG A 130 -15.34 10.89 -6.16
C ARG A 130 -15.24 12.06 -7.14
N LYS A 131 -14.78 11.84 -8.39
CA LYS A 131 -14.61 12.86 -9.44
C LYS A 131 -13.82 14.12 -8.99
N ILE A 132 -12.99 13.97 -7.96
CA ILE A 132 -12.10 15.03 -7.48
C ILE A 132 -10.85 15.03 -8.36
N LEU A 133 -10.47 16.20 -8.86
CA LEU A 133 -9.17 16.40 -9.47
C LEU A 133 -8.12 16.53 -8.35
N TYR A 134 -7.51 15.40 -8.01
CA TYR A 134 -6.45 15.36 -7.00
C TYR A 134 -5.24 16.16 -7.48
N LYS A 135 -4.85 17.14 -6.66
CA LYS A 135 -3.67 17.98 -6.92
C LYS A 135 -2.44 17.35 -6.27
N TRP A 136 -1.27 17.63 -6.84
CA TRP A 136 0.01 17.21 -6.26
C TRP A 136 0.17 17.63 -4.78
N ASN A 137 -0.34 18.81 -4.42
CA ASN A 137 -0.33 19.29 -3.03
C ASN A 137 -1.07 18.36 -2.06
N GLU A 138 -2.13 17.69 -2.50
CA GLU A 138 -2.84 16.70 -1.69
C GLU A 138 -2.08 15.38 -1.64
N THR A 139 -1.46 15.00 -2.75
CA THR A 139 -0.61 13.81 -2.84
C THR A 139 0.54 13.87 -1.83
N TYR A 140 1.26 15.00 -1.73
CA TYR A 140 2.35 15.13 -0.75
C TYR A 140 1.88 15.01 0.71
N LYS A 141 0.69 15.54 1.03
CA LYS A 141 0.10 15.40 2.37
C LYS A 141 -0.22 13.93 2.69
N ILE A 142 -0.73 13.18 1.71
CA ILE A 142 -1.06 11.77 1.91
C ILE A 142 0.20 10.90 2.01
N LEU A 143 1.30 11.27 1.37
CA LEU A 143 2.59 10.61 1.55
C LEU A 143 3.15 10.73 2.98
N LEU A 144 2.65 11.68 3.77
CA LEU A 144 2.98 11.75 5.21
C LEU A 144 2.37 10.59 5.99
N ILE A 145 1.31 9.92 5.49
CA ILE A 145 0.70 8.77 6.16
C ILE A 145 1.69 7.61 6.29
N PRO A 146 2.28 7.06 5.21
CA PRO A 146 3.22 5.96 5.33
C PRO A 146 4.48 6.35 6.12
N ILE A 147 4.96 7.60 5.98
CA ILE A 147 6.11 8.09 6.75
C ILE A 147 5.78 8.17 8.24
N GLY A 148 4.66 8.79 8.59
CA GLY A 148 4.20 8.92 9.97
C GLY A 148 3.90 7.57 10.61
N LEU A 149 3.34 6.64 9.85
CA LEU A 149 3.11 5.26 10.29
C LEU A 149 4.44 4.56 10.60
N PHE A 150 5.42 4.64 9.70
CA PHE A 150 6.75 4.09 9.92
C PHE A 150 7.40 4.66 11.19
N LEU A 151 7.41 5.99 11.34
CA LEU A 151 7.97 6.66 12.52
C LEU A 151 7.25 6.26 13.81
N LEU A 152 5.92 6.14 13.77
CA LEU A 152 5.12 5.68 14.91
C LEU A 152 5.56 4.29 15.36
N TYR A 153 5.70 3.33 14.44
CA TYR A 153 6.12 1.97 14.79
C TYR A 153 7.56 1.91 15.29
N VAL A 154 8.48 2.67 14.69
CA VAL A 154 9.86 2.79 15.20
C VAL A 154 9.87 3.37 16.62
N MET A 155 9.06 4.40 16.88
CA MET A 155 8.94 4.98 18.21
C MET A 155 8.40 3.98 19.23
N ILE A 156 7.37 3.20 18.87
CA ILE A 156 6.83 2.14 19.74
C ILE A 156 7.92 1.11 20.07
N LEU A 157 8.72 0.69 19.08
CA LEU A 157 9.80 -0.27 19.28
C LEU A 157 10.87 0.27 20.25
N VAL A 158 11.33 1.51 20.02
CA VAL A 158 12.37 2.14 20.86
C VAL A 158 11.88 2.36 22.29
N VAL A 159 10.65 2.87 22.47
CA VAL A 159 10.07 3.05 23.80
C VAL A 159 9.88 1.70 24.48
N GLY A 160 9.40 0.70 23.75
CA GLY A 160 9.24 -0.66 24.24
C GLY A 160 10.55 -1.25 24.76
N ASP A 161 11.59 -1.23 23.94
CA ASP A 161 12.92 -1.71 24.31
C ASP A 161 13.49 -0.95 25.51
N PHE A 162 13.39 0.39 25.51
CA PHE A 162 13.83 1.20 26.64
C PHE A 162 13.11 0.81 27.94
N THR A 163 11.79 0.59 27.93
CA THR A 163 11.07 0.22 29.16
C THR A 163 11.50 -1.11 29.75
N VAL A 164 11.92 -2.07 28.92
CA VAL A 164 12.37 -3.40 29.35
C VAL A 164 13.84 -3.38 29.78
N ASN A 165 14.70 -2.70 29.01
CA ASN A 165 16.15 -2.76 29.13
C ASN A 165 16.78 -1.47 29.70
N TRP A 166 16.00 -0.57 30.30
CA TRP A 166 16.47 0.76 30.75
C TRP A 166 17.75 0.73 31.61
N LYS A 167 17.95 -0.34 32.39
CA LYS A 167 19.13 -0.51 33.26
C LYS A 167 20.43 -0.66 32.47
N ASP A 168 20.37 -1.31 31.31
CA ASP A 168 21.52 -1.50 30.42
C ASP A 168 21.96 -0.17 29.77
N TYR A 169 21.06 0.81 29.74
CA TYR A 169 21.32 2.16 29.25
C TYR A 169 21.83 3.13 30.32
N MET A 170 21.77 2.75 31.60
CA MET A 170 22.12 3.61 32.75
C MET A 170 23.47 3.24 33.39
N VAL A 171 24.40 2.67 32.61
CA VAL A 171 25.77 2.41 33.08
C VAL A 171 26.47 3.75 33.35
N PHE A 172 26.41 4.19 34.61
CA PHE A 172 27.20 5.27 35.18
C PHE A 172 28.16 4.69 36.22
#